data_AF-A0A183VD28-F1
#
_entry.id   AF-A0A183VD28-F1
#
_cell.length_a   1.000
_cell.length_b   1.000
_cell.length_c   1.000
_cell.angle_alpha   90.00
_cell.angle_beta   90.00
_cell.angle_gamma   90.00
#
_symmetry.space_group_name_H-M   'P 1'
#
loop_
_entity.id
_entity.type
_entity.pdbx_description
1 polymer ?
#
loop_
_entity_poly.entity_id
_entity_poly.type
_entity_poly.pdbx_seq_one_letter_code
_entity_poly.pdbx_strand_id
1 'polypeptide(L)'
;LQQKPYGKAVDVWSIGVITYILLCGYPPFYDENDANLFAQIIRGEYEFDSPYWDEISDSAKDFISHLMCCDPEMRYTCEQALAHPWISGNTARTKDIHCLVAPHLKKSLAKRNWKKAFNATAAIRQLQMLRLSSISHHAASTSASS
;
A
#
# COMPACT_ATOMS: atom_id res chain seq x y z
N LEU A 1 -0.84 -4.14 -17.75
CA LEU A 1 0.24 -4.19 -16.73
C LEU A 1 1.46 -4.80 -17.39
N GLN A 2 2.52 -4.02 -17.64
CA GLN A 2 3.75 -4.56 -18.20
C GLN A 2 4.43 -5.43 -17.14
N GLN A 3 4.41 -6.74 -17.35
CA GLN A 3 5.08 -7.74 -16.52
C GLN A 3 6.59 -7.68 -16.78
N LYS A 4 7.26 -6.64 -16.27
CA LYS A 4 8.74 -6.62 -16.23
C LYS A 4 9.21 -7.59 -15.13
N PRO A 5 10.38 -8.24 -15.28
CA PRO A 5 10.89 -9.17 -14.29
C PRO A 5 10.97 -8.48 -12.92
N TYR A 6 10.30 -9.07 -11.92
CA TYR A 6 10.41 -8.67 -10.52
C TYR A 6 11.88 -8.80 -10.09
N GLY A 7 12.49 -7.69 -9.66
CA GLY A 7 13.88 -7.63 -9.21
C GLY A 7 14.00 -7.08 -7.80
N LYS A 8 15.21 -7.16 -7.21
CA LYS A 8 15.54 -6.66 -5.86
C LYS A 8 15.10 -5.20 -5.62
N ALA A 9 15.05 -4.38 -6.67
CA ALA A 9 14.59 -3.00 -6.61
C ALA A 9 13.11 -2.84 -6.20
N VAL A 10 12.26 -3.84 -6.45
CA VAL A 10 10.84 -3.82 -6.04
C VAL A 10 10.69 -4.00 -4.53
N ASP A 11 11.56 -4.81 -3.92
CA ASP A 11 11.60 -4.98 -2.47
C ASP A 11 12.01 -3.67 -1.80
N VAL A 12 12.99 -2.95 -2.36
CA VAL A 12 13.41 -1.64 -1.84
C VAL A 12 12.26 -0.62 -1.86
N TRP A 13 11.49 -0.57 -2.95
CA TRP A 13 10.29 0.27 -3.00
C TRP A 13 9.30 -0.09 -1.88
N SER A 14 9.08 -1.39 -1.67
CA SER A 14 8.18 -1.89 -0.63
C SER A 14 8.67 -1.52 0.78
N ILE A 15 9.99 -1.53 1.02
CA ILE A 15 10.60 -1.05 2.27
C ILE A 15 10.29 0.45 2.45
N GLY A 16 10.43 1.27 1.42
CA GLY A 16 10.08 2.69 1.48
C GLY A 16 8.62 2.93 1.88
N VAL A 17 7.68 2.20 1.28
CA VAL A 17 6.25 2.27 1.63
C VAL A 17 5.99 1.86 3.09
N ILE A 18 6.65 0.80 3.56
CA ILE A 18 6.52 0.35 4.96
C ILE A 18 7.08 1.41 5.90
N THR A 19 8.26 1.96 5.62
CA THR A 19 8.88 3.01 6.44
C THR A 19 7.99 4.24 6.52
N TYR A 20 7.39 4.68 5.40
CA TYR A 20 6.43 5.78 5.38
C TYR A 20 5.28 5.53 6.37
N ILE A 21 4.65 4.36 6.31
CA ILE A 21 3.54 3.98 7.19
C ILE A 21 3.97 3.94 8.66
N LEU A 22 5.19 3.47 8.95
CA LEU A 22 5.71 3.39 10.32
C LEU A 22 5.93 4.77 10.95
N LEU A 23 6.25 5.79 10.14
CA LEU A 23 6.54 7.13 10.64
C LEU A 23 5.32 8.04 10.78
N CYS A 24 4.26 7.84 9.99
CA CYS A 24 3.07 8.70 10.00
C CYS A 24 1.74 7.97 10.23
N GLY A 25 1.70 6.64 10.07
CA GLY A 25 0.53 5.80 10.34
C GLY A 25 -0.46 5.67 9.18
N TYR A 26 -0.17 6.19 7.99
CA TYR A 26 -1.03 6.09 6.81
C TYR A 26 -0.23 5.75 5.53
N PRO A 27 -0.85 5.17 4.49
CA PRO A 27 -0.14 4.81 3.26
C PRO A 27 0.22 6.07 2.44
N PRO A 28 1.37 6.08 1.73
CA PRO A 28 1.79 7.21 0.90
C PRO A 28 0.88 7.43 -0.33
N PHE A 29 0.14 6.41 -0.75
CA PHE A 29 -0.79 6.47 -1.88
C PHE A 29 -2.20 6.13 -1.39
N TYR A 30 -3.16 6.99 -1.69
CA TYR A 30 -4.56 6.78 -1.37
C TYR A 30 -5.45 7.54 -2.35
N ASP A 31 -6.35 6.81 -3.03
CA ASP A 31 -7.44 7.36 -3.80
C ASP A 31 -8.67 6.44 -3.65
N GLU A 32 -9.87 6.98 -3.82
CA GLU A 32 -11.11 6.19 -3.82
C GLU A 32 -11.29 5.42 -5.14
N ASN A 33 -10.74 5.96 -6.22
CA ASN A 33 -10.69 5.37 -7.54
C ASN A 33 -9.38 4.61 -7.73
N ASP A 34 -9.48 3.29 -7.95
CA ASP A 34 -8.32 2.43 -8.13
C ASP A 34 -7.44 2.87 -9.33
N ALA A 35 -8.01 3.43 -10.41
CA ALA A 35 -7.22 3.89 -11.56
C ALA A 35 -6.32 5.09 -11.21
N ASN A 36 -6.82 6.02 -10.41
CA ASN A 36 -6.04 7.16 -9.93
C ASN A 36 -4.96 6.69 -8.94
N LEU A 37 -5.32 5.77 -8.03
CA LEU A 37 -4.36 5.16 -7.12
C LEU A 37 -3.19 4.49 -7.88
N PHE A 38 -3.50 3.71 -8.93
CA PHE A 38 -2.46 3.11 -9.76
C PHE A 38 -1.64 4.15 -10.51
N ALA A 39 -2.25 5.23 -10.99
CA ALA A 39 -1.53 6.33 -11.63
C ALA A 39 -0.54 7.00 -10.65
N GLN A 40 -0.96 7.29 -9.42
CA GLN A 40 -0.09 7.83 -8.37
C GLN A 40 1.09 6.90 -8.07
N ILE A 41 0.84 5.59 -7.93
CA ILE A 41 1.90 4.60 -7.69
C ILE A 41 2.90 4.56 -8.84
N ILE A 42 2.42 4.55 -10.09
CA ILE A 42 3.28 4.50 -11.28
C ILE A 42 4.14 5.77 -11.40
N ARG A 43 3.59 6.92 -11.02
CA ARG A 43 4.30 8.21 -11.05
C ARG A 43 5.14 8.48 -9.80
N GLY A 44 4.94 7.70 -8.73
CA GLY A 44 5.52 7.94 -7.41
C GLY A 44 5.13 9.29 -6.83
N GLU A 45 3.87 9.69 -7.06
CA GLU A 45 3.31 10.92 -6.50
C GLU A 45 2.88 10.63 -5.05
N TYR A 46 3.71 11.03 -4.09
CA TYR A 46 3.42 11.02 -2.66
C TYR A 46 3.98 12.28 -2.00
N GLU A 47 3.39 12.68 -0.89
CA GLU A 47 3.74 13.92 -0.18
C GLU A 47 4.04 13.66 1.29
N PHE A 48 4.77 14.58 1.91
CA PHE A 48 5.09 14.57 3.35
C PHE A 48 4.24 15.64 4.06
N ASP A 49 2.95 15.36 4.21
CA ASP A 49 1.95 16.35 4.63
C ASP A 49 2.10 16.81 6.08
N SER A 50 1.93 18.12 6.30
CA SER A 50 1.66 18.67 7.62
C SER A 50 0.23 18.28 8.09
N PRO A 51 0.01 18.05 9.39
CA PRO A 51 0.98 18.17 10.49
C PRO A 51 1.79 16.89 10.78
N TYR A 52 1.55 15.81 10.03
CA TYR A 52 2.05 14.47 10.36
C TYR A 52 3.57 14.34 10.19
N TRP A 53 4.13 15.07 9.24
CA TRP A 53 5.54 15.01 8.87
C TRP A 53 6.40 16.15 9.44
N ASP A 54 5.80 17.10 10.16
CA ASP A 54 6.51 18.26 10.74
C ASP A 54 7.53 17.82 11.79
N GLU A 55 7.18 16.80 12.57
CA GLU A 55 7.99 16.27 13.67
C GLU A 55 8.96 15.16 13.23
N ILE A 56 8.92 14.75 11.96
CA ILE A 56 9.79 13.72 11.38
C ILE A 56 11.05 14.38 10.82
N SER A 57 12.22 13.77 11.04
CA SER A 57 13.49 14.35 10.57
C SER A 57 13.58 14.37 9.06
N ASP A 58 14.24 15.39 8.51
CA ASP A 58 14.47 15.48 7.08
C ASP A 58 15.34 14.32 6.57
N SER A 59 16.23 13.78 7.41
CA SER A 59 16.99 12.57 7.10
C SER A 59 16.08 11.34 6.90
N ALA A 60 14.96 11.24 7.59
CA ALA A 60 13.98 10.16 7.37
C ALA A 60 13.22 10.35 6.05
N LYS A 61 12.84 11.59 5.74
CA LYS A 61 12.18 11.96 4.47
C LYS A 61 13.10 11.71 3.27
N ASP A 62 14.37 12.07 3.41
CA ASP A 62 15.43 11.82 2.44
C ASP A 62 15.63 10.31 2.21
N PHE A 63 15.70 9.54 3.30
CA PHE A 63 15.79 8.08 3.22
C PHE A 63 14.63 7.49 2.42
N ILE A 64 13.38 7.85 2.74
CA ILE A 64 12.18 7.35 2.03
C ILE A 64 12.24 7.73 0.54
N SER A 65 12.71 8.94 0.21
CA SER A 65 12.77 9.42 -1.17
C SER A 65 13.74 8.65 -2.04
N HIS A 66 14.83 8.16 -1.47
CA HIS A 66 15.77 7.27 -2.17
C HIS A 66 15.23 5.85 -2.36
N LEU A 67 14.35 5.37 -1.46
CA LEU A 67 13.72 4.04 -1.58
C LEU A 67 12.51 4.05 -2.53
N MET A 68 11.71 5.10 -2.48
CA MET A 68 10.51 5.31 -3.31
C MET A 68 10.83 6.13 -4.57
N CYS A 69 12.02 5.95 -5.15
CA CYS A 69 12.41 6.56 -6.41
C CYS A 69 11.78 5.83 -7.60
N CYS A 70 11.09 6.56 -8.48
CA CYS A 70 10.43 5.98 -9.67
C CYS A 70 11.42 5.37 -10.65
N ASP A 71 12.58 6.00 -10.84
CA ASP A 71 13.64 5.47 -11.66
C ASP A 71 14.36 4.33 -10.92
N PRO A 72 14.25 3.07 -11.39
CA PRO A 72 14.88 1.93 -10.72
C PRO A 72 16.42 2.00 -10.71
N GLU A 73 17.04 2.70 -11.65
CA GLU A 73 18.50 2.84 -11.71
C GLU A 73 19.03 3.84 -10.68
N MET A 74 18.20 4.83 -10.32
CA MET A 74 18.51 5.82 -9.27
C MET A 74 18.03 5.38 -7.89
N ARG A 75 17.16 4.36 -7.83
CA ARG A 75 16.66 3.79 -6.59
C ARG A 75 17.80 3.13 -5.83
N TYR A 76 17.83 3.35 -4.52
CA TYR A 76 18.83 2.70 -3.67
C TYR A 76 18.74 1.18 -3.75
N THR A 77 19.90 0.55 -3.62
CA THR A 77 20.04 -0.85 -3.25
C THR A 77 19.89 -1.01 -1.74
N CYS A 78 19.66 -2.24 -1.27
CA CYS A 78 19.62 -2.51 0.18
C CYS A 78 20.92 -2.12 0.89
N GLU A 79 22.08 -2.28 0.23
CA GLU A 79 23.38 -1.90 0.78
C GLU A 79 23.50 -0.38 0.96
N GLN A 80 23.07 0.39 -0.03
CA GLN A 80 23.02 1.86 0.07
C GLN A 80 22.01 2.31 1.15
N ALA A 81 20.86 1.66 1.23
CA ALA A 81 19.86 1.95 2.25
C ALA A 81 20.39 1.70 3.67
N LEU A 82 21.11 0.60 3.89
CA LEU A 82 21.74 0.29 5.19
C LEU A 82 22.84 1.30 5.55
N ALA A 83 23.55 1.83 4.55
CA ALA A 83 24.59 2.83 4.76
C ALA A 83 24.04 4.24 5.01
N HIS A 84 22.75 4.49 4.75
CA HIS A 84 22.15 5.81 4.86
C HIS A 84 22.22 6.38 6.30
N PRO A 85 22.51 7.68 6.50
CA PRO A 85 22.69 8.27 7.83
C PRO A 85 21.52 8.07 8.80
N TRP A 86 20.29 7.97 8.28
CA TRP A 86 19.11 7.69 9.08
C TRP A 86 19.15 6.31 9.75
N ILE A 87 19.81 5.34 9.12
CA ILE A 87 19.99 3.97 9.65
C ILE A 87 21.33 3.85 10.40
N SER A 88 22.43 4.31 9.79
CA SER A 88 23.80 4.06 10.27
C SER A 88 24.41 5.21 11.07
N GLY A 89 23.92 6.44 10.88
CA GLY A 89 24.58 7.69 11.28
C GLY A 89 23.94 8.43 12.44
N ASN A 90 23.05 7.79 13.20
CA ASN A 90 22.39 8.35 14.38
C ASN A 90 21.57 9.64 14.10
N THR A 91 21.13 9.86 12.86
CA THR A 91 20.26 11.01 12.50
C THR A 91 18.76 10.73 12.71
N ALA A 92 18.41 9.51 13.12
CA ALA A 92 17.09 9.16 13.61
C ALA A 92 16.79 9.91 14.92
N ARG A 93 15.62 10.55 15.01
CA ARG A 93 15.20 11.23 16.24
C ARG A 93 14.87 10.19 17.31
N THR A 94 15.30 10.41 18.54
CA THR A 94 14.97 9.58 19.72
C THR A 94 13.61 9.94 20.34
N LYS A 95 12.89 10.90 19.76
CA LYS A 95 11.58 11.34 20.25
C LYS A 95 10.56 10.23 20.09
N ASP A 96 9.84 9.91 21.16
CA ASP A 96 8.71 8.98 21.09
C ASP A 96 7.57 9.59 20.26
N ILE A 97 7.29 8.98 19.11
CA ILE A 97 6.21 9.36 18.20
C ILE A 97 4.98 8.46 18.33
N HIS A 98 4.97 7.50 19.26
CA HIS A 98 3.90 6.50 19.37
C HIS A 98 2.52 7.13 19.56
N CYS A 99 2.40 8.14 20.43
CA CYS A 99 1.13 8.85 20.63
C CYS A 99 0.63 9.56 19.36
N LEU A 100 1.53 10.03 18.50
CA LEU A 100 1.19 10.69 17.23
C LEU A 100 0.78 9.66 16.18
N VAL A 101 1.55 8.57 16.04
CA VAL A 101 1.37 7.60 14.94
C VAL A 101 0.28 6.57 15.23
N ALA A 102 0.16 6.10 16.48
CA ALA A 102 -0.72 4.97 16.82
C ALA A 102 -2.21 5.21 16.47
N PRO A 103 -2.80 6.40 16.68
CA PRO A 103 -4.18 6.67 16.28
C PRO A 103 -4.38 6.54 14.76
N HIS A 104 -3.45 7.10 13.97
CA HIS A 104 -3.52 7.06 12.51
C HIS A 104 -3.32 5.64 11.98
N LEU A 105 -2.36 4.91 12.54
CA LEU A 105 -2.11 3.52 12.20
C LEU A 105 -3.34 2.65 12.49
N LYS A 106 -3.94 2.78 13.68
CA LYS A 106 -5.18 2.06 14.04
C LYS A 106 -6.31 2.37 13.07
N LYS A 107 -6.53 3.64 12.72
CA LYS A 107 -7.55 4.07 11.76
C LYS A 107 -7.30 3.49 10.36
N SER A 108 -6.06 3.53 9.89
CA SER A 108 -5.63 2.99 8.59
C SER A 108 -5.84 1.47 8.52
N LEU A 109 -5.45 0.75 9.57
CA LEU A 109 -5.65 -0.70 9.69
C LEU A 109 -7.14 -1.07 9.73
N ALA A 110 -7.95 -0.32 10.48
CA ALA A 110 -9.40 -0.53 10.54
C ALA A 110 -10.04 -0.34 9.15
N LYS A 111 -9.68 0.73 8.44
CA LYS A 111 -10.15 0.99 7.06
C LYS A 111 -9.76 -0.14 6.11
N ARG A 112 -8.52 -0.62 6.20
CA ARG A 112 -8.04 -1.76 5.40
C ARG A 112 -8.80 -3.05 5.70
N ASN A 113 -9.06 -3.34 6.97
CA ASN A 113 -9.82 -4.52 7.38
C ASN A 113 -11.29 -4.43 6.91
N TRP A 114 -11.89 -3.25 6.95
CA TRP A 114 -13.23 -3.01 6.41
C TRP A 114 -13.30 -3.26 4.90
N LYS A 115 -12.35 -2.71 4.11
CA LYS A 115 -12.32 -2.93 2.64
C LYS A 115 -12.17 -4.43 2.31
N LYS A 116 -11.36 -5.18 3.08
CA LYS A 116 -11.25 -6.65 2.95
C LYS A 116 -12.58 -7.36 3.25
N ALA A 117 -13.25 -7.03 4.35
CA ALA A 117 -14.52 -7.65 4.74
C ALA A 117 -15.65 -7.37 3.71
N PHE A 118 -15.68 -6.14 3.19
CA PHE A 118 -16.61 -5.75 2.13
C PHE A 118 -16.38 -6.56 0.85
N ASN A 119 -15.13 -6.62 0.36
CA ASN A 119 -14.77 -7.36 -0.84
C ASN A 119 -15.08 -8.86 -0.71
N ALA A 120 -14.84 -9.46 0.46
CA ALA A 120 -15.20 -10.85 0.72
C ALA A 120 -16.72 -11.08 0.67
N THR A 121 -17.51 -10.20 1.28
CA THR A 121 -18.98 -10.26 1.23
C THR A 121 -19.51 -10.13 -0.20
N ALA A 122 -18.95 -9.19 -0.97
CA ALA A 122 -19.29 -8.99 -2.37
C ALA A 122 -18.98 -10.23 -3.23
N ALA A 123 -17.80 -10.85 -3.03
CA ALA A 123 -17.42 -12.08 -3.73
C ALA A 123 -18.33 -13.26 -3.37
N ILE A 124 -18.68 -13.44 -2.09
CA ILE A 124 -19.63 -14.47 -1.65
C ILE A 124 -20.99 -14.26 -2.31
N ARG A 125 -21.49 -13.01 -2.35
CA ARG A 125 -22.75 -12.67 -3.02
C ARG A 125 -22.71 -12.99 -4.51
N GLN A 126 -21.60 -12.70 -5.20
CA GLN A 126 -21.44 -13.05 -6.62
C GLN A 126 -21.42 -14.57 -6.84
N LEU A 127 -20.72 -15.33 -6.00
CA LEU A 127 -20.72 -16.79 -6.06
C LEU A 127 -22.11 -17.39 -5.81
N GLN A 128 -22.89 -16.83 -4.88
CA GLN A 128 -24.28 -17.23 -4.64
C GLN A 128 -25.18 -16.94 -5.85
N MET A 129 -25.04 -15.76 -6.47
CA MET A 129 -25.78 -15.40 -7.69
C MET A 129 -25.44 -16.34 -8.85
N LEU A 130 -24.16 -16.66 -9.05
CA LEU A 130 -23.73 -17.63 -10.06
C LEU A 130 -24.32 -19.02 -9.79
N ARG A 131 -24.29 -19.49 -8.54
CA ARG A 131 -24.89 -20.77 -8.14
C ARG A 131 -26.40 -20.81 -8.37
N LEU A 132 -27.12 -19.74 -8.06
CA LEU A 132 -28.55 -19.65 -8.30
C LEU A 132 -28.86 -19.66 -9.80
N SER A 133 -28.10 -18.90 -10.60
CA SER A 133 -28.25 -18.87 -12.06
C SER A 133 -27.97 -20.24 -12.70
N SER A 134 -26.96 -20.98 -12.22
CA SER A 134 -26.69 -22.34 -12.73
C SER A 134 -27.80 -23.33 -12.37
N ILE A 135 -28.41 -23.21 -11.18
CA ILE A 135 -29.54 -24.04 -10.76
C ILE A 135 -30.78 -23.72 -11.62
N SER A 136 -31.06 -22.45 -11.88
CA SER A 136 -32.17 -22.03 -12.74
C SER A 136 -32.02 -22.53 -14.18
N HIS A 137 -30.81 -22.50 -14.75
CA HIS A 137 -30.54 -23.06 -16.08
C HIS A 137 -30.76 -24.58 -16.12
N HIS A 138 -30.35 -25.32 -15.08
CA HIS A 138 -30.52 -26.77 -15.02
C HIS A 138 -31.98 -27.20 -14.82
N ALA A 139 -32.77 -26.41 -14.07
CA ALA A 139 -34.20 -26.66 -13.90
C ALA A 139 -34.99 -26.44 -15.21
N ALA A 140 -34.67 -25.37 -15.95
CA ALA A 140 -35.33 -25.03 -17.21
C ALA A 140 -35.05 -26.03 -18.36
N SER A 141 -33.85 -26.62 -18.42
CA SER A 141 -33.52 -27.66 -19.41
C SER A 141 -34.24 -28.98 -19.16
N THR A 142 -34.50 -29.31 -17.89
CA THR A 142 -35.16 -30.55 -17.49
C THR A 142 -36.67 -30.50 -17.77
N SER A 143 -37.30 -29.32 -17.64
CA SER A 143 -38.71 -29.10 -17.96
C SER A 143 -39.03 -29.01 -19.46
N ALA A 144 -38.05 -28.69 -20.32
CA ALA A 144 -38.25 -28.62 -21.77
C ALA A 144 -38.07 -29.98 -22.47
N SER A 145 -37.68 -31.02 -21.73
CA SER A 145 -37.39 -32.37 -22.24
C SER A 145 -38.48 -33.39 -21.89
N SER A 146 -39.63 -32.94 -21.36
CA SER A 146 -40.79 -33.77 -20.96
C SER A 146 -42.03 -33.41 -21.78
#